data_AF-A0A6P1I6H5-F1
#
_entry.id   AF-A0A6P1I6H5-F1
#
_cell.length_a   1.000
_cell.length_b   1.000
_cell.length_c   1.000
_cell.angle_alpha   90.00
_cell.angle_beta   90.00
_cell.angle_gamma   90.00
#
_symmetry.space_group_name_H-M   'P 1'
#
loop_
_entity.id
_entity.type
_entity.pdbx_description
1 polymer ?
#
loop_
_entity_poly.entity_id
_entity_poly.type
_entity_poly.pdbx_seq_one_letter_code
_entity_poly.pdbx_strand_id
1 'polypeptide(L)'
;MASPTTTDMSTLLMIDSESARDRDDAFSVIPLDGGGWAVEVHIAGVADVVELGSVADEQAFLRAETRYLRSRTIAMLGDTAERSATLTTEAARTSLRVTGTLTPGGRLVDTAVGRGHIPTGRCVAVDHAEVPNILTDPAHPLHAQLAAADAAAQVLLTARRDGGALAFYDLTQGWASNEDGAIVAIAAELRTVAYVIVQEMMIATNEAVALWCVERGLPILFRNHRPNPVAGSTDELVTEIAAAAGDPDLFAKLRGRLLSTLRAATYDPTVHGHYGLRLSAYTHVTSPLRRVADLINQRIIFAHLDHAPAPYTPDQLAALGGDLNRRTRAAREAKKNHFKHADQRIVAEQATADLTTLDSRTFHKVLKSAATGPLRAEVAAELVRRVDADLLTAPDVAVLIDAADPNWHPLQLRVIDTLADTHLEMGPSVASVWRQTHPDQPEPTLETRRNGAVHHPLFAARATHLGIRGPWTTATAKKPAEQAALWAGLRAQLTGTDHADAEPDWPTTAPSPQPTSPPPAPKDPGSTTRTEPQGTTAPAALNLDGAKKSKALSNPTAWLMSLAQNNNQPPPVWEFRTDGPAHAPRFTATVHLAGHTATAEAAAKTAAKTASATALVEALFGRR
;
A
#
# COMPACT_ATOMS: atom_id res chain seq x y z
N MET A 1 32.48 47.19 26.28
CA MET A 1 31.53 46.31 26.99
C MET A 1 31.41 45.05 26.18
N ALA A 2 31.96 43.94 26.68
CA ALA A 2 31.87 42.64 26.05
C ALA A 2 30.52 42.02 26.45
N SER A 3 29.67 41.72 25.47
CA SER A 3 28.51 40.84 25.68
C SER A 3 29.01 39.39 25.71
N PRO A 4 28.59 38.56 26.66
CA PRO A 4 29.00 37.17 26.74
C PRO A 4 28.27 36.37 25.66
N THR A 5 29.01 35.87 24.66
CA THR A 5 28.53 34.89 23.69
C THR A 5 28.51 33.51 24.33
N THR A 6 27.50 33.23 25.14
CA THR A 6 27.16 31.85 25.50
C THR A 6 26.18 31.36 24.44
N THR A 7 26.68 30.77 23.36
CA THR A 7 25.84 29.92 22.50
C THR A 7 25.49 28.71 23.36
N ASP A 8 24.33 28.75 24.00
CA ASP A 8 23.79 27.62 24.75
C ASP A 8 23.69 26.44 23.77
N MET A 9 24.59 25.45 23.93
CA MET A 9 24.68 24.33 22.99
C MET A 9 23.44 23.48 23.17
N SER A 10 22.48 23.60 22.25
CA SER A 10 21.27 22.81 22.29
C SER A 10 21.59 21.31 22.39
N THR A 11 20.78 20.62 23.19
CA THR A 11 20.80 19.17 23.34
C THR A 11 20.61 18.50 21.98
N LEU A 12 21.28 17.37 21.75
CA LEU A 12 21.09 16.53 20.57
C LEU A 12 20.25 15.30 20.94
N LEU A 13 19.17 15.07 20.21
CA LEU A 13 18.30 13.91 20.38
C LEU A 13 18.86 12.73 19.60
N MET A 14 19.05 11.59 20.26
CA MET A 14 19.26 10.28 19.64
C MET A 14 17.97 9.48 19.82
N ILE A 15 17.15 9.40 18.76
CA ILE A 15 15.86 8.72 18.80
C ILE A 15 16.02 7.35 18.17
N ASP A 16 16.07 6.31 19.01
CA ASP A 16 16.32 4.93 18.62
C ASP A 16 15.45 3.99 19.46
N SER A 17 15.48 2.68 19.19
CA SER A 17 14.94 1.75 20.20
C SER A 17 15.88 1.65 21.40
N GLU A 18 15.35 1.35 22.59
CA GLU A 18 16.11 1.14 23.83
C GLU A 18 17.20 0.07 23.64
N SER A 19 16.92 -0.91 22.78
CA SER A 19 17.83 -2.01 22.46
C SER A 19 18.93 -1.66 21.44
N ALA A 20 18.89 -0.48 20.82
CA ALA A 20 19.82 -0.07 19.78
C ALA A 20 21.24 0.08 20.34
N ARG A 21 22.21 -0.52 19.65
CA ARG A 21 23.63 -0.45 20.01
C ARG A 21 24.43 0.42 19.04
N ASP A 22 23.91 0.56 17.85
CA ASP A 22 24.45 1.23 16.68
C ASP A 22 23.71 2.55 16.43
N ARG A 23 23.91 3.54 17.31
CA ARG A 23 23.32 4.88 17.17
C ARG A 23 24.16 5.70 16.22
N ASP A 24 23.67 5.82 15.00
CA ASP A 24 24.34 6.54 13.92
C ASP A 24 24.14 8.06 14.01
N ASP A 25 22.95 8.52 14.39
CA ASP A 25 22.56 9.92 14.27
C ASP A 25 22.11 10.56 15.59
N ALA A 26 22.38 11.86 15.69
CA ALA A 26 21.87 12.72 16.75
C ALA A 26 21.56 14.10 16.17
N PHE A 27 20.42 14.71 16.53
CA PHE A 27 20.01 15.98 15.91
C PHE A 27 19.34 16.97 16.87
N SER A 28 19.37 18.24 16.49
CA SER A 28 18.66 19.34 17.15
C SER A 28 17.87 20.12 16.11
N VAL A 29 16.65 20.52 16.49
CA VAL A 29 15.75 21.33 15.67
C VAL A 29 15.26 22.48 16.53
N ILE A 30 15.53 23.71 16.10
CA ILE A 30 15.20 24.94 16.84
C ILE A 30 14.36 25.83 15.94
N PRO A 31 13.13 26.23 16.33
CA PRO A 31 12.34 27.19 15.57
C PRO A 31 13.08 28.53 15.40
N LEU A 32 12.94 29.15 14.22
CA LEU A 32 13.54 30.46 13.94
C LEU A 32 12.52 31.60 14.00
N ASP A 33 12.98 32.78 14.43
CA ASP A 33 12.22 34.02 14.34
C ASP A 33 11.94 34.35 12.86
N GLY A 34 10.66 34.41 12.48
CA GLY A 34 10.24 34.60 11.08
C GLY A 34 9.82 33.31 10.36
N GLY A 35 9.89 32.16 11.04
CA GLY A 35 9.41 30.87 10.54
C GLY A 35 10.52 29.96 10.03
N GLY A 36 10.24 28.66 9.99
CA GLY A 36 11.24 27.63 9.70
C GLY A 36 12.00 27.18 10.94
N TRP A 37 13.06 26.40 10.72
CA TRP A 37 13.86 25.79 11.79
C TRP A 37 15.34 25.80 11.46
N ALA A 38 16.20 26.09 12.44
CA ALA A 38 17.60 25.72 12.40
C ALA A 38 17.71 24.22 12.70
N VAL A 39 18.40 23.50 11.82
CA VAL A 39 18.62 22.06 11.91
C VAL A 39 20.12 21.82 12.07
N GLU A 40 20.48 21.01 13.06
CA GLU A 40 21.82 20.48 13.26
C GLU A 40 21.74 18.97 13.39
N VAL A 41 22.43 18.24 12.52
CA VAL A 41 22.51 16.77 12.52
C VAL A 41 23.96 16.36 12.64
N HIS A 42 24.22 15.41 13.52
CA HIS A 42 25.51 14.76 13.70
C HIS A 42 25.39 13.28 13.38
N ILE A 43 26.27 12.78 12.51
CA ILE A 43 26.38 11.36 12.19
C ILE A 43 27.69 10.82 12.74
N ALA A 44 27.67 9.66 13.41
CA ALA A 44 28.82 8.98 13.99
C ALA A 44 30.05 9.00 13.06
N GLY A 45 31.19 9.47 13.56
CA GLY A 45 32.45 9.62 12.81
C GLY A 45 33.19 8.30 12.59
N VAL A 46 32.52 7.29 12.04
CA VAL A 46 33.05 5.93 11.84
C VAL A 46 34.36 5.93 11.04
N ALA A 47 34.51 6.80 10.04
CA ALA A 47 35.72 6.91 9.25
C ALA A 47 36.97 7.32 10.07
N ASP A 48 36.80 7.95 11.24
CA ASP A 48 37.92 8.23 12.17
C ASP A 48 38.28 7.03 13.05
N VAL A 49 37.35 6.08 13.20
CA VAL A 49 37.52 4.87 14.02
C VAL A 49 37.97 3.68 13.18
N VAL A 50 37.56 3.62 11.92
CA VAL A 50 37.79 2.50 11.00
C VAL A 50 38.74 2.97 9.89
N GLU A 51 40.04 2.84 10.17
CA GLU A 51 41.10 3.14 9.20
C GLU A 51 41.00 2.23 7.97
N LEU A 52 41.28 2.81 6.79
CA LEU A 52 41.28 2.09 5.53
C LEU A 52 42.34 0.98 5.54
N GLY A 53 41.94 -0.25 5.20
CA GLY A 53 42.81 -1.43 5.26
C GLY A 53 42.95 -2.08 6.65
N SER A 54 42.28 -1.56 7.68
CA SER A 54 42.22 -2.22 8.99
C SER A 54 41.35 -3.49 8.96
N VAL A 55 41.46 -4.34 9.99
CA VAL A 55 40.60 -5.53 10.13
C VAL A 55 39.11 -5.17 10.18
N ALA A 56 38.77 -4.04 10.82
CA ALA A 56 37.39 -3.55 10.87
C ALA A 56 36.90 -3.10 9.49
N ASP A 57 37.78 -2.52 8.67
CA ASP A 57 37.48 -2.13 7.29
C ASP A 57 37.26 -3.35 6.39
N GLU A 58 38.16 -4.32 6.42
CA GLU A 58 38.00 -5.58 5.69
C GLU A 58 36.69 -6.27 6.06
N GLN A 59 36.34 -6.27 7.35
CA GLN A 59 35.08 -6.83 7.81
C GLN A 59 33.86 -6.02 7.31
N ALA A 60 33.96 -4.68 7.30
CA ALA A 60 32.91 -3.82 6.78
C ALA A 60 32.63 -4.12 5.30
N PHE A 61 33.68 -4.26 4.48
CA PHE A 61 33.54 -4.64 3.07
C PHE A 61 33.11 -6.09 2.86
N LEU A 62 33.50 -7.01 3.76
CA LEU A 62 33.02 -8.39 3.72
C LEU A 62 31.51 -8.47 3.98
N ARG A 63 31.01 -7.72 4.98
CA ARG A 63 29.60 -7.75 5.41
C ARG A 63 28.70 -6.82 4.60
N ALA A 64 29.23 -5.70 4.11
CA ALA A 64 28.56 -4.59 3.41
C ALA A 64 27.47 -3.85 4.22
N GLU A 65 26.73 -4.55 5.06
CA GLU A 65 25.69 -4.01 5.93
C GLU A 65 25.56 -4.82 7.23
N THR A 66 25.00 -4.21 8.28
CA THR A 66 24.60 -4.92 9.50
C THR A 66 23.38 -5.79 9.19
N ARG A 67 23.39 -7.04 9.67
CA ARG A 67 22.26 -7.98 9.50
C ARG A 67 21.48 -8.12 10.79
N TYR A 68 20.25 -7.60 10.82
CA TYR A 68 19.31 -7.79 11.92
C TYR A 68 18.53 -9.09 11.73
N LEU A 69 18.88 -10.12 12.50
CA LEU A 69 18.16 -11.40 12.54
C LEU A 69 17.22 -11.40 13.75
N ARG A 70 16.17 -12.23 13.69
CA ARG A 70 15.18 -12.35 14.78
C ARG A 70 15.80 -12.60 16.16
N SER A 71 16.92 -13.33 16.24
CA SER A 71 17.58 -13.70 17.50
C SER A 71 18.87 -12.94 17.80
N ARG A 72 19.45 -12.23 16.83
CA ARG A 72 20.72 -11.52 17.01
C ARG A 72 20.99 -10.51 15.90
N THR A 73 21.81 -9.51 16.21
CA THR A 73 22.39 -8.59 15.24
C THR A 73 23.80 -9.05 14.87
N ILE A 74 24.11 -9.07 13.58
CA ILE A 74 25.49 -9.26 13.09
C ILE A 74 25.96 -7.89 12.58
N ALA A 75 26.66 -7.15 13.45
CA ALA A 75 27.20 -5.83 13.17
C ALA A 75 28.10 -5.82 11.93
N MET A 76 28.07 -4.76 11.13
CA MET A 76 28.98 -4.61 9.99
C MET A 76 30.44 -4.50 10.45
N LEU A 77 30.70 -3.60 11.40
CA LEU A 77 32.05 -3.25 11.87
C LEU A 77 32.59 -4.21 12.95
N GLY A 78 31.69 -4.96 13.60
CA GLY A 78 32.02 -5.77 14.76
C GLY A 78 32.04 -4.94 16.04
N ASP A 79 31.95 -5.63 17.18
CA ASP A 79 31.62 -5.00 18.47
C ASP A 79 32.58 -3.88 18.89
N THR A 80 33.89 -4.06 18.72
CA THR A 80 34.88 -3.06 19.16
C THR A 80 34.79 -1.76 18.38
N ALA A 81 34.77 -1.84 17.05
CA ALA A 81 34.71 -0.66 16.19
C ALA A 81 33.34 0.05 16.31
N GLU A 82 32.24 -0.73 16.39
CA GLU A 82 30.91 -0.19 16.62
C GLU A 82 30.82 0.58 17.94
N ARG A 83 31.28 0.00 19.06
CA ARG A 83 31.27 0.67 20.38
C ARG A 83 32.13 1.94 20.44
N SER A 84 33.23 1.96 19.70
CA SER A 84 34.12 3.13 19.63
C SER A 84 33.49 4.31 18.88
N ALA A 85 32.65 4.02 17.87
CA ALA A 85 32.05 5.06 17.02
C ALA A 85 30.61 5.43 17.39
N THR A 86 29.82 4.49 17.94
CA THR A 86 28.40 4.68 18.27
C THR A 86 28.19 5.92 19.13
N LEU A 87 27.18 6.72 18.79
CA LEU A 87 26.86 7.92 19.56
C LEU A 87 26.32 7.53 20.94
N THR A 88 26.76 8.28 21.96
CA THR A 88 26.46 7.96 23.36
C THR A 88 26.35 9.24 24.19
N THR A 89 25.64 9.16 25.30
CA THR A 89 25.55 10.22 26.30
C THR A 89 26.83 10.31 27.15
N GLU A 90 27.63 9.25 27.18
CA GLU A 90 28.69 9.03 28.17
C GLU A 90 30.09 9.46 27.69
N ALA A 91 30.30 9.62 26.38
CA ALA A 91 31.62 9.87 25.82
C ALA A 91 31.57 10.89 24.68
N ALA A 92 32.67 11.63 24.53
CA ALA A 92 32.84 12.49 23.38
C ALA A 92 33.00 11.66 22.10
N ARG A 93 32.43 12.15 20.99
CA ARG A 93 32.41 11.47 19.69
C ARG A 93 32.77 12.42 18.56
N THR A 94 33.58 11.95 17.62
CA THR A 94 33.70 12.63 16.33
C THR A 94 32.48 12.33 15.49
N SER A 95 32.15 13.24 14.58
CA SER A 95 30.97 13.11 13.74
C SER A 95 31.15 13.81 12.41
N LEU A 96 30.38 13.42 11.41
CA LEU A 96 30.02 14.30 10.30
C LEU A 96 28.92 15.25 10.79
N ARG A 97 29.16 16.56 10.75
CA ARG A 97 28.19 17.58 11.15
C ARG A 97 27.54 18.18 9.92
N VAL A 98 26.21 18.24 9.91
CA VAL A 98 25.40 18.88 8.88
C VAL A 98 24.52 19.92 9.57
N THR A 99 24.60 21.17 9.13
CA THR A 99 23.73 22.24 9.62
C THR A 99 23.02 22.91 8.46
N GLY A 100 21.82 23.43 8.69
CA GLY A 100 21.13 24.26 7.71
C GLY A 100 19.84 24.85 8.26
N THR A 101 19.11 25.54 7.40
CA THR A 101 17.81 26.13 7.72
C THR A 101 16.71 25.38 6.97
N LEU A 102 15.82 24.73 7.69
CA LEU A 102 14.60 24.17 7.13
C LEU A 102 13.58 25.29 6.94
N THR A 103 13.28 25.57 5.68
CA THR A 103 12.26 26.56 5.30
C THR A 103 10.84 26.06 5.62
N PRO A 104 9.85 26.96 5.80
CA PRO A 104 8.44 26.59 5.94
C PRO A 104 7.89 25.77 4.76
N GLY A 105 8.53 25.83 3.59
CA GLY A 105 8.19 25.04 2.41
C GLY A 105 8.84 23.66 2.34
N GLY A 106 9.49 23.20 3.42
CA GLY A 106 10.07 21.86 3.50
C GLY A 106 11.34 21.64 2.69
N ARG A 107 12.14 22.70 2.50
CA ARG A 107 13.48 22.61 1.92
C ARG A 107 14.54 22.95 2.95
N LEU A 108 15.54 22.08 3.11
CA LEU A 108 16.75 22.38 3.87
C LEU A 108 17.71 23.19 3.00
N VAL A 109 18.00 24.43 3.39
CA VAL A 109 18.85 25.38 2.67
C VAL A 109 20.01 25.85 3.54
N ASP A 110 20.89 26.68 2.98
CA ASP A 110 22.08 27.22 3.68
C ASP A 110 22.90 26.13 4.36
N THR A 111 23.01 24.99 3.67
CA THR A 111 23.62 23.79 4.24
C THR A 111 25.13 23.93 4.35
N ALA A 112 25.65 23.67 5.53
CA ALA A 112 27.07 23.48 5.78
C ALA A 112 27.33 22.03 6.24
N VAL A 113 28.31 21.39 5.60
CA VAL A 113 28.81 20.06 5.95
C VAL A 113 30.23 20.22 6.46
N GLY A 114 30.55 19.63 7.61
CA GLY A 114 31.85 19.79 8.24
C GLY A 114 32.22 18.70 9.24
N ARG A 115 33.45 18.78 9.75
CA ARG A 115 33.90 17.97 10.90
C ARG A 115 33.09 18.39 12.13
N GLY A 116 32.63 17.40 12.89
CA GLY A 116 31.91 17.61 14.14
C GLY A 116 32.60 16.91 15.31
N HIS A 117 32.42 17.50 16.48
CA HIS A 117 32.80 16.92 17.75
C HIS A 117 31.64 17.12 18.73
N ILE A 118 31.09 16.01 19.23
CA ILE A 118 30.04 16.01 20.23
C ILE A 118 30.71 15.82 21.59
N PRO A 119 30.66 16.82 22.50
CA PRO A 119 31.16 16.65 23.85
C PRO A 119 30.23 15.74 24.68
N THR A 120 30.79 15.10 25.70
CA THR A 120 30.02 14.29 26.67
C THR A 120 28.86 15.10 27.26
N GLY A 121 27.68 14.47 27.39
CA GLY A 121 26.49 15.10 27.96
C GLY A 121 25.67 15.97 27.02
N ARG A 122 26.09 16.19 25.76
CA ARG A 122 25.28 16.93 24.77
C ARG A 122 24.14 16.09 24.17
N CYS A 123 24.32 14.77 24.11
CA CYS A 123 23.30 13.87 23.60
C CYS A 123 22.33 13.42 24.70
N VAL A 124 21.08 13.21 24.32
CA VAL A 124 20.05 12.53 25.11
C VAL A 124 19.46 11.41 24.26
N ALA A 125 19.44 10.19 24.82
CA ALA A 125 18.79 9.05 24.20
C ALA A 125 17.28 9.07 24.52
N VAL A 126 16.45 8.85 23.51
CA VAL A 126 14.99 8.81 23.63
C VAL A 126 14.49 7.57 22.90
N ASP A 127 13.69 6.74 23.56
CA ASP A 127 13.08 5.59 22.89
C ASP A 127 11.91 6.02 21.99
N HIS A 128 11.73 5.36 20.84
CA HIS A 128 10.61 5.60 19.94
C HIS A 128 9.24 5.60 20.64
N ALA A 129 9.04 4.74 21.64
CA ALA A 129 7.80 4.60 22.39
C ALA A 129 7.58 5.71 23.42
N GLU A 130 8.63 6.43 23.84
CA GLU A 130 8.53 7.54 24.79
C GLU A 130 8.04 8.84 24.13
N VAL A 131 8.42 9.05 22.86
CA VAL A 131 8.16 10.30 22.13
C VAL A 131 6.67 10.72 22.14
N PRO A 132 5.68 9.85 21.88
CA PRO A 132 4.27 10.25 21.94
C PRO A 132 3.85 10.83 23.29
N ASN A 133 4.31 10.23 24.40
CA ASN A 133 3.97 10.70 25.74
C ASN A 133 4.62 12.05 26.03
N ILE A 134 5.89 12.23 25.65
CA ILE A 134 6.62 13.50 25.81
C ILE A 134 5.94 14.63 25.02
N LEU A 135 5.45 14.35 23.80
CA LEU A 135 4.74 15.34 22.99
C LEU A 135 3.40 15.76 23.62
N THR A 136 2.80 14.93 24.46
CA THR A 136 1.55 15.26 25.17
C THR A 136 1.75 15.91 26.55
N ASP A 137 3.00 15.99 27.04
CA ASP A 137 3.34 16.57 28.34
C ASP A 137 4.17 17.85 28.17
N PRO A 138 3.54 19.04 28.18
CA PRO A 138 4.24 20.32 28.09
C PRO A 138 5.23 20.60 29.23
N ALA A 139 5.13 19.89 30.35
CA ALA A 139 6.06 20.04 31.46
C ALA A 139 7.33 19.19 31.30
N HIS A 140 7.34 18.23 30.36
CA HIS A 140 8.50 17.39 30.12
C HIS A 140 9.66 18.22 29.53
N PRO A 141 10.92 18.08 30.03
CA PRO A 141 12.05 18.92 29.59
C PRO A 141 12.34 18.87 28.09
N LEU A 142 12.09 17.72 27.44
CA LEU A 142 12.31 17.53 26.00
C LEU A 142 11.10 17.93 25.13
N HIS A 143 9.98 18.32 25.73
CA HIS A 143 8.73 18.59 25.00
C HIS A 143 8.92 19.61 23.88
N ALA A 144 9.49 20.78 24.21
CA ALA A 144 9.66 21.86 23.23
C ALA A 144 10.53 21.44 22.04
N GLN A 145 11.61 20.68 22.30
CA GLN A 145 12.53 20.24 21.26
C GLN A 145 11.90 19.14 20.38
N LEU A 146 11.21 18.16 20.97
CA LEU A 146 10.51 17.13 20.22
C LEU A 146 9.32 17.69 19.43
N ALA A 147 8.61 18.67 19.98
CA ALA A 147 7.52 19.36 19.27
C ALA A 147 8.06 20.13 18.04
N ALA A 148 9.22 20.78 18.17
CA ALA A 148 9.89 21.42 17.04
C ALA A 148 10.33 20.40 15.98
N ALA A 149 10.89 19.26 16.41
CA ALA A 149 11.31 18.17 15.52
C ALA A 149 10.12 17.53 14.79
N ASP A 150 9.00 17.30 15.48
CA ASP A 150 7.75 16.81 14.86
C ASP A 150 7.23 17.81 13.83
N ALA A 151 7.09 19.09 14.19
CA ALA A 151 6.62 20.12 13.27
C ALA A 151 7.49 20.22 12.00
N ALA A 152 8.82 20.18 12.16
CA ALA A 152 9.77 20.15 11.05
C ALA A 152 9.58 18.91 10.17
N ALA A 153 9.43 17.73 10.77
CA ALA A 153 9.20 16.47 10.05
C ALA A 153 7.87 16.47 9.29
N GLN A 154 6.80 17.02 9.86
CA GLN A 154 5.52 17.15 9.15
C GLN A 154 5.63 18.07 7.93
N VAL A 155 6.42 19.15 8.02
CA VAL A 155 6.67 20.06 6.90
C VAL A 155 7.50 19.37 5.80
N LEU A 156 8.54 18.63 6.16
CA LEU A 156 9.32 17.81 5.22
C LEU A 156 8.44 16.76 4.52
N LEU A 157 7.63 16.03 5.29
CA LEU A 157 6.71 15.03 4.77
C LEU A 157 5.70 15.63 3.79
N THR A 158 5.11 16.77 4.16
CA THR A 158 4.14 17.48 3.31
C THR A 158 4.79 17.91 2.00
N ALA A 159 5.96 18.54 2.05
CA ALA A 159 6.68 18.97 0.85
C ALA A 159 7.03 17.78 -0.07
N ARG A 160 7.44 16.64 0.50
CA ARG A 160 7.71 15.42 -0.27
C ARG A 160 6.45 14.86 -0.93
N ARG A 161 5.32 14.84 -0.22
CA ARG A 161 4.03 14.41 -0.79
C ARG A 161 3.57 15.33 -1.91
N ASP A 162 3.65 16.63 -1.71
CA ASP A 162 3.30 17.64 -2.71
C ASP A 162 4.23 17.56 -3.94
N GLY A 163 5.49 17.19 -3.72
CA GLY A 163 6.46 16.88 -4.78
C GLY A 163 6.24 15.55 -5.50
N GLY A 164 5.23 14.76 -5.12
CA GLY A 164 4.90 13.47 -5.73
C GLY A 164 5.80 12.31 -5.30
N ALA A 165 6.47 12.42 -4.14
CA ALA A 165 7.28 11.34 -3.59
C ALA A 165 6.39 10.21 -3.05
N LEU A 166 6.90 8.99 -3.09
CA LEU A 166 6.26 7.83 -2.49
C LEU A 166 6.44 7.87 -0.96
N ALA A 167 5.69 8.74 -0.30
CA ALA A 167 5.75 8.99 1.15
C ALA A 167 4.47 8.53 1.85
N PHE A 168 4.45 7.25 2.22
CA PHE A 168 3.32 6.57 2.86
C PHE A 168 3.65 6.20 4.30
N TYR A 169 2.80 6.59 5.25
CA TYR A 169 2.94 6.23 6.67
C TYR A 169 1.57 5.88 7.23
N ASP A 170 1.42 4.62 7.64
CA ASP A 170 0.28 4.12 8.40
C ASP A 170 0.83 3.43 9.65
N LEU A 171 1.08 4.24 10.69
CA LEU A 171 1.65 3.75 11.94
C LEU A 171 0.68 2.82 12.67
N THR A 172 -0.64 2.98 12.47
CA THR A 172 -1.66 2.12 13.10
C THR A 172 -1.58 0.69 12.57
N GLN A 173 -1.54 0.52 11.25
CA GLN A 173 -1.41 -0.80 10.61
C GLN A 173 0.04 -1.28 10.54
N GLY A 174 1.01 -0.40 10.80
CA GLY A 174 2.43 -0.74 10.82
C GLY A 174 3.04 -0.81 9.43
N TRP A 175 2.71 0.13 8.56
CA TRP A 175 3.28 0.25 7.22
C TRP A 175 3.94 1.61 7.01
N ALA A 176 5.10 1.62 6.37
CA ALA A 176 5.76 2.86 5.96
C ALA A 176 6.49 2.66 4.62
N SER A 177 6.60 3.72 3.81
CA SER A 177 7.50 3.75 2.67
C SER A 177 8.94 3.91 3.15
N ASN A 178 9.84 3.06 2.66
CA ASN A 178 11.27 3.21 2.90
C ASN A 178 11.92 4.19 1.90
N GLU A 179 13.23 4.41 2.03
CA GLU A 179 14.01 5.30 1.16
C GLU A 179 13.99 4.89 -0.32
N ASP A 180 13.84 3.60 -0.64
CA ASP A 180 13.70 3.12 -2.03
C ASP A 180 12.26 3.35 -2.58
N GLY A 181 11.32 3.89 -1.79
CA GLY A 181 9.91 4.10 -2.15
C GLY A 181 9.00 2.87 -2.01
N ALA A 182 9.53 1.77 -1.46
CA ALA A 182 8.78 0.54 -1.21
C ALA A 182 8.03 0.63 0.12
N ILE A 183 6.77 0.19 0.16
CA ILE A 183 5.99 0.10 1.40
C ILE A 183 6.37 -1.18 2.14
N VAL A 184 6.94 -1.02 3.33
CA VAL A 184 7.45 -2.08 4.19
C VAL A 184 6.73 -2.09 5.53
N ALA A 185 6.73 -3.25 6.19
CA ALA A 185 6.20 -3.37 7.54
C ALA A 185 7.19 -2.75 8.53
N ILE A 186 6.65 -2.05 9.53
CA ILE A 186 7.42 -1.54 10.67
C ILE A 186 7.10 -2.35 11.93
N ALA A 187 8.14 -2.59 12.74
CA ALA A 187 8.04 -3.28 14.01
C ALA A 187 7.11 -2.52 14.97
N ALA A 188 6.44 -3.22 15.89
CA ALA A 188 5.36 -2.64 16.70
C ALA A 188 5.85 -1.48 17.57
N GLU A 189 7.03 -1.63 18.15
CA GLU A 189 7.76 -0.66 18.95
C GLU A 189 8.15 0.62 18.20
N LEU A 190 8.25 0.56 16.86
CA LEU A 190 8.59 1.72 16.02
C LEU A 190 7.35 2.43 15.46
N ARG A 191 6.13 2.00 15.78
CA ARG A 191 4.86 2.55 15.24
C ARG A 191 4.45 3.87 15.89
N THR A 192 5.38 4.80 15.98
CA THR A 192 5.18 6.10 16.64
C THR A 192 5.62 7.24 15.73
N VAL A 193 5.21 8.46 16.07
CA VAL A 193 5.59 9.67 15.33
C VAL A 193 7.10 9.86 15.26
N ALA A 194 7.85 9.34 16.24
CA ALA A 194 9.31 9.27 16.22
C ALA A 194 9.88 8.65 14.94
N TYR A 195 9.22 7.62 14.38
CA TYR A 195 9.64 7.01 13.12
C TYR A 195 9.59 8.00 11.96
N VAL A 196 8.53 8.81 11.90
CA VAL A 196 8.41 9.86 10.87
C VAL A 196 9.46 10.95 11.09
N ILE A 197 9.68 11.37 12.35
CA ILE A 197 10.68 12.39 12.69
C ILE A 197 12.07 12.00 12.20
N VAL A 198 12.55 10.81 12.59
CA VAL A 198 13.88 10.33 12.21
C VAL A 198 13.96 10.12 10.70
N GLN A 199 12.98 9.44 10.10
CA GLN A 199 13.00 9.12 8.67
C GLN A 199 13.06 10.38 7.79
N GLU A 200 12.22 11.39 8.06
CA GLU A 200 12.21 12.63 7.26
C GLU A 200 13.47 13.46 7.48
N MET A 201 13.97 13.54 8.72
CA MET A 201 15.21 14.27 9.03
C MET A 201 16.42 13.63 8.33
N MET A 202 16.51 12.30 8.34
CA MET A 202 17.61 11.58 7.69
C MET A 202 17.53 11.65 6.16
N ILE A 203 16.33 11.61 5.57
CA ILE A 203 16.15 11.82 4.12
C ILE A 203 16.63 13.24 3.73
N ALA A 204 16.20 14.26 4.47
CA ALA A 204 16.60 15.66 4.20
C ALA A 204 18.11 15.86 4.35
N THR A 205 18.72 15.24 5.37
CA THR A 205 20.17 15.27 5.59
C THR A 205 20.94 14.60 4.46
N ASN A 206 20.50 13.41 4.05
CA ASN A 206 21.09 12.67 2.93
C ASN A 206 20.99 13.45 1.60
N GLU A 207 19.85 14.10 1.33
CA GLU A 207 19.69 14.98 0.17
C GLU A 207 20.66 16.17 0.22
N ALA A 208 20.70 16.88 1.36
CA ALA A 208 21.51 18.07 1.50
C ALA A 208 23.01 17.77 1.36
N VAL A 209 23.48 16.64 1.90
CA VAL A 209 24.86 16.18 1.71
C VAL A 209 25.13 15.76 0.27
N ALA A 210 24.16 15.12 -0.41
CA ALA A 210 24.30 14.78 -1.83
C ALA A 210 24.46 16.04 -2.69
N LEU A 211 23.61 17.04 -2.49
CA LEU A 211 23.66 18.32 -3.20
C LEU A 211 24.97 19.07 -2.92
N TRP A 212 25.38 19.14 -1.66
CA TRP A 212 26.65 19.76 -1.26
C TRP A 212 27.86 19.08 -1.94
N CYS A 213 27.84 17.75 -2.07
CA CYS A 213 28.86 16.99 -2.79
C CYS A 213 28.84 17.26 -4.30
N VAL A 214 27.64 17.36 -4.91
CA VAL A 214 27.48 17.70 -6.34
C VAL A 214 28.06 19.08 -6.63
N GLU A 215 27.72 20.08 -5.83
CA GLU A 215 28.22 21.46 -5.97
C GLU A 215 29.75 21.55 -5.91
N ARG A 216 30.39 20.66 -5.15
CA ARG A 216 31.85 20.58 -4.96
C ARG A 216 32.54 19.61 -5.91
N GLY A 217 31.79 18.90 -6.75
CA GLY A 217 32.33 17.89 -7.65
C GLY A 217 32.99 16.71 -6.93
N LEU A 218 32.48 16.33 -5.74
CA LEU A 218 33.04 15.22 -4.98
C LEU A 218 32.61 13.87 -5.57
N PRO A 219 33.55 12.94 -5.80
CA PRO A 219 33.24 11.62 -6.32
C PRO A 219 32.75 10.74 -5.16
N ILE A 220 31.48 10.86 -4.77
CA ILE A 220 30.82 9.99 -3.79
C ILE A 220 29.96 8.93 -4.47
N LEU A 221 29.54 7.88 -3.74
CA LEU A 221 28.51 6.95 -4.22
C LEU A 221 27.13 7.56 -4.02
N PHE A 222 26.50 8.01 -5.09
CA PHE A 222 25.09 8.39 -5.08
C PHE A 222 24.20 7.16 -5.03
N ARG A 223 23.06 7.27 -4.33
CA ARG A 223 21.99 6.27 -4.33
C ARG A 223 20.99 6.67 -5.39
N ASN A 224 21.12 6.09 -6.58
CA ASN A 224 20.29 6.40 -7.72
C ASN A 224 19.10 5.46 -7.83
N HIS A 225 17.92 6.00 -8.14
CA HIS A 225 16.72 5.20 -8.38
C HIS A 225 16.05 5.70 -9.66
N ARG A 226 16.04 4.86 -10.69
CA ARG A 226 15.39 5.16 -11.98
C ARG A 226 14.02 4.50 -12.07
N PRO A 227 13.00 5.12 -12.70
CA PRO A 227 11.71 4.48 -12.90
C PRO A 227 11.82 3.24 -13.79
N ASN A 228 10.85 2.34 -13.68
CA ASN A 228 10.67 1.30 -14.70
C ASN A 228 10.06 1.97 -15.96
N PRO A 229 10.75 1.99 -17.11
CA PRO A 229 10.29 2.71 -18.30
C PRO A 229 8.96 2.19 -18.88
N VAL A 230 8.53 0.99 -18.47
CA VAL A 230 7.27 0.37 -18.91
C VAL A 230 6.14 0.59 -17.89
N ALA A 231 6.44 1.16 -16.73
CA ALA A 231 5.43 1.45 -15.71
C ALA A 231 4.75 2.81 -15.97
N GLY A 232 3.43 2.84 -15.79
CA GLY A 232 2.67 4.10 -15.77
C GLY A 232 2.95 4.95 -14.53
N SER A 233 2.27 6.11 -14.41
CA SER A 233 2.43 6.97 -13.24
C SER A 233 2.07 6.24 -11.94
N THR A 234 2.84 6.52 -10.88
CA THR A 234 2.60 6.00 -9.54
C THR A 234 1.70 6.90 -8.69
N ASP A 235 1.35 8.08 -9.18
CA ASP A 235 0.66 9.10 -8.36
C ASP A 235 -0.76 8.64 -7.97
N GLU A 236 -1.53 8.16 -8.94
CA GLU A 236 -2.86 7.55 -8.70
C GLU A 236 -2.78 6.30 -7.80
N LEU A 237 -1.70 5.51 -7.98
CA LEU A 237 -1.50 4.27 -7.24
C LEU A 237 -1.26 4.51 -5.74
N VAL A 238 -0.57 5.59 -5.37
CA VAL A 238 -0.38 5.94 -3.95
C VAL A 238 -1.71 6.32 -3.30
N THR A 239 -2.55 7.09 -4.02
CA THR A 239 -3.89 7.44 -3.53
C THR A 239 -4.77 6.19 -3.37
N GLU A 240 -4.74 5.28 -4.34
CA GLU A 240 -5.44 3.99 -4.25
C GLU A 240 -4.96 3.15 -3.05
N ILE A 241 -3.63 3.10 -2.82
CA ILE A 241 -3.06 2.36 -1.67
C ILE A 241 -3.54 2.96 -0.35
N ALA A 242 -3.55 4.28 -0.22
CA ALA A 242 -4.03 4.95 0.98
C ALA A 242 -5.52 4.67 1.23
N ALA A 243 -6.35 4.69 0.18
CA ALA A 243 -7.77 4.33 0.28
C ALA A 243 -7.98 2.85 0.65
N ALA A 244 -7.06 1.97 0.23
CA ALA A 244 -7.12 0.54 0.49
C ALA A 244 -6.57 0.13 1.87
N ALA A 245 -6.08 1.04 2.72
CA ALA A 245 -5.49 0.68 4.02
C ALA A 245 -6.42 -0.15 4.93
N GLY A 246 -7.74 0.02 4.79
CA GLY A 246 -8.76 -0.78 5.52
C GLY A 246 -9.15 -2.11 4.86
N ASP A 247 -8.64 -2.41 3.66
CA ASP A 247 -8.86 -3.65 2.91
C ASP A 247 -7.51 -4.37 2.73
N PRO A 248 -7.17 -5.34 3.59
CA PRO A 248 -5.86 -5.99 3.56
C PRO A 248 -5.52 -6.67 2.22
N ASP A 249 -6.52 -7.21 1.52
CA ASP A 249 -6.31 -7.92 0.26
C ASP A 249 -6.09 -6.95 -0.90
N LEU A 250 -6.88 -5.87 -0.96
CA LEU A 250 -6.67 -4.80 -1.94
C LEU A 250 -5.34 -4.09 -1.70
N PHE A 251 -5.02 -3.76 -0.45
CA PHE A 251 -3.75 -3.16 -0.07
C PHE A 251 -2.56 -4.02 -0.50
N ALA A 252 -2.61 -5.33 -0.24
CA ALA A 252 -1.55 -6.24 -0.65
C ALA A 252 -1.37 -6.29 -2.18
N LYS A 253 -2.47 -6.27 -2.96
CA LYS A 253 -2.43 -6.23 -4.43
C LYS A 253 -1.83 -4.93 -4.95
N LEU A 254 -2.30 -3.79 -4.44
CA LEU A 254 -1.83 -2.47 -4.87
C LEU A 254 -0.37 -2.23 -4.49
N ARG A 255 0.04 -2.68 -3.29
CA ARG A 255 1.46 -2.69 -2.91
C ARG A 255 2.30 -3.56 -3.84
N GLY A 256 1.80 -4.74 -4.24
CA GLY A 256 2.46 -5.60 -5.22
C GLY A 256 2.63 -4.92 -6.58
N ARG A 257 1.59 -4.20 -7.05
CA ARG A 257 1.64 -3.37 -8.26
C ARG A 257 2.64 -2.23 -8.12
N LEU A 258 2.72 -1.57 -6.97
CA LEU A 258 3.73 -0.52 -6.73
C LEU A 258 5.14 -1.09 -6.83
N LEU A 259 5.40 -2.25 -6.22
CA LEU A 259 6.72 -2.87 -6.29
C LEU A 259 7.12 -3.29 -7.72
N SER A 260 6.17 -3.54 -8.62
CA SER A 260 6.49 -3.85 -10.03
C SER A 260 6.77 -2.59 -10.87
N THR A 261 6.36 -1.40 -10.42
CA THR A 261 6.70 -0.13 -11.08
C THR A 261 8.08 0.41 -10.67
N LEU A 262 8.62 -0.03 -9.53
CA LEU A 262 9.91 0.42 -9.02
C LEU A 262 11.06 -0.47 -9.50
N ARG A 263 12.19 0.15 -9.86
CA ARG A 263 13.45 -0.58 -10.06
C ARG A 263 14.22 -0.62 -8.74
N ALA A 264 15.15 -1.56 -8.64
CA ALA A 264 16.14 -1.50 -7.59
C ALA A 264 16.96 -0.21 -7.69
N ALA A 265 17.06 0.54 -6.60
CA ALA A 265 18.04 1.61 -6.48
C ALA A 265 19.47 1.05 -6.44
N THR A 266 20.43 1.82 -6.95
CA THR A 266 21.81 1.42 -7.21
C THR A 266 22.80 2.48 -6.76
N TYR A 267 23.97 2.07 -6.28
CA TYR A 267 25.09 2.96 -6.01
C TYR A 267 25.89 3.24 -7.29
N ASP A 268 26.14 4.51 -7.60
CA ASP A 268 26.97 4.93 -8.74
C ASP A 268 27.68 6.25 -8.42
N PRO A 269 28.93 6.47 -8.85
CA PRO A 269 29.60 7.76 -8.74
C PRO A 269 28.91 8.91 -9.50
N THR A 270 28.08 8.57 -10.49
CA THR A 270 27.34 9.53 -11.30
C THR A 270 25.94 9.74 -10.73
N VAL A 271 25.55 11.00 -10.55
CA VAL A 271 24.19 11.34 -10.08
C VAL A 271 23.16 11.17 -11.20
N HIS A 272 22.05 10.51 -10.88
CA HIS A 272 20.91 10.29 -11.78
C HIS A 272 19.57 10.61 -11.13
N GLY A 273 19.56 11.09 -9.89
CA GLY A 273 18.37 11.34 -9.10
C GLY A 273 17.74 10.07 -8.50
N HIS A 274 16.71 10.30 -7.70
CA HIS A 274 16.04 9.27 -6.93
C HIS A 274 14.52 9.32 -7.14
N TYR A 275 14.02 8.47 -8.06
CA TYR A 275 12.62 8.44 -8.49
C TYR A 275 11.63 8.29 -7.33
N GLY A 276 11.82 7.29 -6.45
CA GLY A 276 10.89 7.04 -5.34
C GLY A 276 10.81 8.17 -4.31
N LEU A 277 11.85 8.99 -4.21
CA LEU A 277 11.91 10.14 -3.29
C LEU A 277 11.65 11.48 -3.98
N ARG A 278 11.60 11.49 -5.32
CA ARG A 278 11.53 12.70 -6.19
C ARG A 278 12.66 13.70 -5.94
N LEU A 279 13.87 13.20 -5.68
CA LEU A 279 15.05 14.03 -5.42
C LEU A 279 15.99 14.06 -6.63
N SER A 280 16.62 15.20 -6.88
CA SER A 280 17.59 15.39 -7.97
C SER A 280 18.94 14.74 -7.68
N ALA A 281 19.32 14.67 -6.39
CA ALA A 281 20.48 13.95 -5.89
C ALA A 281 20.11 13.30 -4.54
N TYR A 282 20.59 12.09 -4.31
CA TYR A 282 20.42 11.40 -3.05
C TYR A 282 21.63 10.49 -2.80
N THR A 283 22.04 10.39 -1.55
CA THR A 283 23.15 9.53 -1.13
C THR A 283 22.82 8.91 0.23
N HIS A 284 23.58 7.91 0.63
CA HIS A 284 23.54 7.43 2.01
C HIS A 284 24.77 7.93 2.76
N VAL A 285 24.54 8.68 3.82
CA VAL A 285 25.57 9.12 4.77
C VAL A 285 25.14 9.01 6.23
N THR A 286 23.85 8.83 6.51
CA THR A 286 23.28 8.86 7.87
C THR A 286 23.39 7.55 8.64
N SER A 287 24.05 6.51 8.11
CA SER A 287 24.15 5.22 8.80
C SER A 287 25.47 4.44 8.61
N PRO A 288 26.64 5.06 8.86
CA PRO A 288 27.95 4.46 8.63
C PRO A 288 28.30 3.29 9.57
N LEU A 289 27.62 3.10 10.69
CA LEU A 289 27.81 1.91 11.56
C LEU A 289 27.29 0.63 10.90
N ARG A 290 26.28 0.77 10.02
CA ARG A 290 25.51 -0.36 9.49
C ARG A 290 25.44 -0.45 7.97
N ARG A 291 26.00 0.52 7.23
CA ARG A 291 26.08 0.50 5.76
C ARG A 291 27.47 0.94 5.29
N VAL A 292 28.14 0.12 4.50
CA VAL A 292 29.50 0.42 4.03
C VAL A 292 29.51 1.56 2.99
N ALA A 293 28.40 1.76 2.28
CA ALA A 293 28.26 2.90 1.36
C ALA A 293 28.40 4.25 2.09
N ASP A 294 27.77 4.36 3.26
CA ASP A 294 27.87 5.54 4.13
C ASP A 294 29.31 5.74 4.63
N LEU A 295 30.00 4.66 5.02
CA LEU A 295 31.42 4.72 5.42
C LEU A 295 32.33 5.18 4.26
N ILE A 296 32.12 4.66 3.05
CA ILE A 296 32.85 5.09 1.84
C ILE A 296 32.63 6.58 1.61
N ASN A 297 31.38 7.03 1.63
CA ASN A 297 31.03 8.44 1.43
C ASN A 297 31.61 9.33 2.52
N GLN A 298 31.54 8.91 3.78
CA GLN A 298 32.10 9.64 4.92
C GLN A 298 33.62 9.82 4.78
N ARG A 299 34.36 8.79 4.35
CA ARG A 299 35.81 8.89 4.08
C ARG A 299 36.13 9.94 3.02
N ILE A 300 35.38 9.97 1.93
CA ILE A 300 35.56 10.94 0.85
C ILE A 300 35.28 12.36 1.34
N ILE A 301 34.18 12.53 2.10
CA ILE A 301 33.81 13.83 2.67
C ILE A 301 34.87 14.30 3.67
N PHE A 302 35.32 13.43 4.59
CA PHE A 302 36.35 13.76 5.57
C PHE A 302 37.68 14.09 4.92
N ALA A 303 38.13 13.32 3.93
CA ALA A 303 39.34 13.63 3.18
C ALA A 303 39.26 15.01 2.50
N HIS A 304 38.09 15.35 1.91
CA HIS A 304 37.88 16.68 1.34
C HIS A 304 37.93 17.80 2.38
N LEU A 305 37.26 17.61 3.53
CA LEU A 305 37.22 18.60 4.62
C LEU A 305 38.59 18.82 5.26
N ASP A 306 39.43 17.79 5.30
CA ASP A 306 40.78 17.85 5.85
C ASP A 306 41.85 18.27 4.82
N HIS A 307 41.43 18.53 3.58
CA HIS A 307 42.33 18.78 2.44
C HIS A 307 43.34 17.64 2.19
N ALA A 308 42.94 16.41 2.48
CA ALA A 308 43.70 15.20 2.24
C ALA A 308 43.44 14.62 0.83
N PRO A 309 44.33 13.75 0.32
CA PRO A 309 44.08 13.03 -0.92
C PRO A 309 42.80 12.18 -0.88
N ALA A 310 42.12 12.05 -2.01
CA ALA A 310 40.94 11.20 -2.11
C ALA A 310 41.28 9.74 -1.76
N PRO A 311 40.48 9.06 -0.92
CA PRO A 311 40.77 7.70 -0.45
C PRO A 311 40.60 6.63 -1.54
N TYR A 312 39.87 6.96 -2.61
CA TYR A 312 39.57 6.07 -3.72
C TYR A 312 39.80 6.78 -5.06
N THR A 313 40.36 6.07 -6.02
CA THR A 313 40.35 6.52 -7.42
C THR A 313 38.93 6.41 -8.01
N PRO A 314 38.61 7.11 -9.11
CA PRO A 314 37.32 6.96 -9.79
C PRO A 314 36.98 5.51 -10.15
N ASP A 315 37.96 4.75 -10.65
CA ASP A 315 37.78 3.34 -11.02
C ASP A 315 37.53 2.45 -9.80
N GLN A 316 38.24 2.68 -8.69
CA GLN A 316 38.00 1.97 -7.43
C GLN A 316 36.58 2.25 -6.93
N LEU A 317 36.15 3.51 -6.92
CA LEU A 317 34.83 3.89 -6.46
C LEU A 317 33.72 3.28 -7.32
N ALA A 318 33.87 3.31 -8.65
CA ALA A 318 32.94 2.65 -9.57
C ALA A 318 32.87 1.14 -9.34
N ALA A 319 34.03 0.49 -9.11
CA ALA A 319 34.08 -0.94 -8.78
C ALA A 319 33.39 -1.28 -7.46
N LEU A 320 33.56 -0.43 -6.44
CA LEU A 320 32.88 -0.56 -5.14
C LEU A 320 31.36 -0.44 -5.30
N GLY A 321 30.86 0.59 -5.99
CA GLY A 321 29.44 0.73 -6.29
C GLY A 321 28.88 -0.48 -7.06
N GLY A 322 29.63 -0.95 -8.06
CA GLY A 322 29.30 -2.15 -8.82
C GLY A 322 29.19 -3.42 -7.97
N ASP A 323 30.12 -3.63 -7.03
CA ASP A 323 30.09 -4.78 -6.12
C ASP A 323 28.89 -4.73 -5.18
N LEU A 324 28.63 -3.57 -4.55
CA LEU A 324 27.44 -3.38 -3.70
C LEU A 324 26.16 -3.70 -4.45
N ASN A 325 26.02 -3.18 -5.68
CA ASN A 325 24.86 -3.45 -6.52
C ASN A 325 24.70 -4.94 -6.86
N ARG A 326 25.80 -5.65 -7.16
CA ARG A 326 25.77 -7.11 -7.41
C ARG A 326 25.30 -7.86 -6.17
N ARG A 327 25.83 -7.53 -4.99
CA ARG A 327 25.45 -8.18 -3.72
C ARG A 327 23.98 -7.96 -3.39
N THR A 328 23.48 -6.72 -3.52
CA THR A 328 22.06 -6.44 -3.31
C THR A 328 21.17 -7.23 -4.28
N ARG A 329 21.57 -7.33 -5.56
CA ARG A 329 20.84 -8.14 -6.56
C ARG A 329 20.84 -9.63 -6.20
N ALA A 330 22.00 -10.17 -5.83
CA ALA A 330 22.13 -11.57 -5.42
C ALA A 330 21.29 -11.88 -4.18
N ALA A 331 21.28 -11.01 -3.18
CA ALA A 331 20.45 -11.16 -1.98
C ALA A 331 18.95 -11.15 -2.29
N ARG A 332 18.51 -10.25 -3.18
CA ARG A 332 17.12 -10.21 -3.66
C ARG A 332 16.72 -11.50 -4.38
N GLU A 333 17.56 -12.00 -5.27
CA GLU A 333 17.28 -13.26 -6.00
C GLU A 333 17.31 -14.47 -5.05
N ALA A 334 18.25 -14.52 -4.10
CA ALA A 334 18.30 -15.58 -3.09
C ALA A 334 17.04 -15.58 -2.22
N LYS A 335 16.54 -14.41 -1.80
CA LYS A 335 15.29 -14.27 -1.04
C LYS A 335 14.09 -14.76 -1.86
N LYS A 336 14.01 -14.37 -3.13
CA LYS A 336 12.96 -14.84 -4.06
C LYS A 336 13.01 -16.36 -4.24
N ASN A 337 14.19 -16.93 -4.44
CA ASN A 337 14.37 -18.38 -4.57
C ASN A 337 14.02 -19.12 -3.27
N HIS A 338 14.37 -18.57 -2.11
CA HIS A 338 13.98 -19.12 -0.81
C HIS A 338 12.46 -19.22 -0.67
N PHE A 339 11.71 -18.15 -0.99
CA PHE A 339 10.25 -18.19 -0.97
C PHE A 339 9.67 -19.16 -1.99
N LYS A 340 10.25 -19.24 -3.19
CA LYS A 340 9.84 -20.22 -4.21
C LYS A 340 10.01 -21.66 -3.71
N HIS A 341 11.13 -21.97 -3.07
CA HIS A 341 11.36 -23.29 -2.49
C HIS A 341 10.49 -23.57 -1.27
N ALA A 342 10.20 -22.56 -0.44
CA ALA A 342 9.25 -22.69 0.67
C ALA A 342 7.84 -22.99 0.15
N ASP A 343 7.39 -22.30 -0.90
CA ASP A 343 6.11 -22.59 -1.55
C ASP A 343 6.08 -24.01 -2.15
N GLN A 344 7.16 -24.45 -2.81
CA GLN A 344 7.29 -25.82 -3.31
C GLN A 344 7.24 -26.87 -2.19
N ARG A 345 7.87 -26.59 -1.04
CA ARG A 345 7.82 -27.45 0.14
C ARG A 345 6.42 -27.52 0.72
N ILE A 346 5.73 -26.39 0.89
CA ILE A 346 4.34 -26.35 1.37
C ILE A 346 3.47 -27.20 0.43
N VAL A 347 3.62 -27.02 -0.89
CA VAL A 347 2.89 -27.81 -1.87
C VAL A 347 3.21 -29.31 -1.75
N ALA A 348 4.48 -29.67 -1.60
CA ALA A 348 4.91 -31.06 -1.47
C ALA A 348 4.44 -31.73 -0.16
N GLU A 349 4.55 -31.02 0.97
CA GLU A 349 4.13 -31.48 2.30
C GLU A 349 2.59 -31.62 2.38
N GLN A 350 1.85 -30.71 1.73
CA GLN A 350 0.39 -30.72 1.71
C GLN A 350 -0.20 -31.63 0.63
N ALA A 351 0.59 -32.11 -0.33
CA ALA A 351 0.12 -33.04 -1.36
C ALA A 351 -0.34 -34.39 -0.80
N THR A 352 0.10 -34.75 0.41
CA THR A 352 -0.27 -35.97 1.15
C THR A 352 -1.16 -35.71 2.38
N ALA A 353 -1.52 -34.45 2.63
CA ALA A 353 -2.30 -34.04 3.80
C ALA A 353 -3.81 -34.02 3.52
N ASP A 354 -4.61 -33.92 4.57
CA ASP A 354 -6.04 -33.67 4.46
C ASP A 354 -6.28 -32.25 3.92
N LEU A 355 -6.57 -32.18 2.61
CA LEU A 355 -6.76 -30.92 1.88
C LEU A 355 -7.96 -30.09 2.40
N THR A 356 -8.89 -30.71 3.14
CA THR A 356 -10.08 -30.02 3.67
C THR A 356 -9.74 -28.98 4.72
N THR A 357 -8.57 -29.12 5.37
CA THR A 357 -8.09 -28.22 6.44
C THR A 357 -7.38 -26.97 5.91
N LEU A 358 -7.09 -26.92 4.60
CA LEU A 358 -6.32 -25.84 3.99
C LEU A 358 -7.17 -24.56 3.85
N ASP A 359 -6.56 -23.41 4.14
CA ASP A 359 -7.14 -22.13 3.75
C ASP A 359 -7.14 -21.96 2.21
N SER A 360 -7.93 -21.01 1.69
CA SER A 360 -8.04 -20.79 0.24
C SER A 360 -6.71 -20.44 -0.42
N ARG A 361 -5.81 -19.73 0.28
CA ARG A 361 -4.50 -19.32 -0.27
C ARG A 361 -3.57 -20.53 -0.44
N THR A 362 -3.55 -21.42 0.53
CA THR A 362 -2.69 -22.61 0.54
C THR A 362 -3.23 -23.64 -0.44
N PHE A 363 -4.55 -23.82 -0.47
CA PHE A 363 -5.19 -24.67 -1.46
C PHE A 363 -4.93 -24.18 -2.90
N HIS A 364 -5.02 -22.88 -3.17
CA HIS A 364 -4.69 -22.31 -4.48
C HIS A 364 -3.28 -22.71 -4.96
N LYS A 365 -2.29 -22.69 -4.06
CA LYS A 365 -0.91 -23.13 -4.39
C LYS A 365 -0.85 -24.61 -4.72
N VAL A 366 -1.55 -25.45 -3.96
CA VAL A 366 -1.64 -26.90 -4.21
C VAL A 366 -2.33 -27.16 -5.55
N LEU A 367 -3.46 -26.50 -5.82
CA LEU A 367 -4.21 -26.61 -7.07
C LEU A 367 -3.35 -26.19 -8.27
N LYS A 368 -2.66 -25.06 -8.19
CA LYS A 368 -1.75 -24.58 -9.24
C LYS A 368 -0.65 -25.57 -9.58
N SER A 369 -0.11 -26.26 -8.58
CA SER A 369 0.87 -27.33 -8.82
C SER A 369 0.24 -28.63 -9.33
N ALA A 370 -0.99 -28.94 -8.91
CA ALA A 370 -1.67 -30.16 -9.36
C ALA A 370 -2.12 -30.05 -10.82
N ALA A 371 -2.59 -28.87 -11.25
CA ALA A 371 -3.08 -28.59 -12.60
C ALA A 371 -2.02 -28.78 -13.71
N THR A 372 -0.73 -28.86 -13.37
CA THR A 372 0.34 -29.13 -14.35
C THR A 372 0.50 -30.62 -14.69
N GLY A 373 -0.27 -31.51 -14.05
CA GLY A 373 -0.20 -32.96 -14.26
C GLY A 373 -1.57 -33.64 -14.18
N PRO A 374 -1.61 -34.98 -14.12
CA PRO A 374 -2.85 -35.74 -14.03
C PRO A 374 -3.66 -35.43 -12.77
N LEU A 375 -4.99 -35.46 -12.90
CA LEU A 375 -5.91 -35.21 -11.79
C LEU A 375 -5.75 -36.28 -10.71
N ARG A 376 -5.40 -35.84 -9.50
CA ARG A 376 -5.34 -36.70 -8.30
C ARG A 376 -6.70 -36.76 -7.60
N ALA A 377 -7.04 -37.91 -7.05
CA ALA A 377 -8.34 -38.15 -6.43
C ALA A 377 -8.62 -37.21 -5.25
N GLU A 378 -7.61 -36.89 -4.45
CA GLU A 378 -7.75 -36.02 -3.28
C GLU A 378 -8.04 -34.58 -3.70
N VAL A 379 -7.39 -34.10 -4.76
CA VAL A 379 -7.62 -32.76 -5.32
C VAL A 379 -9.01 -32.68 -5.94
N ALA A 380 -9.44 -33.74 -6.64
CA ALA A 380 -10.78 -33.83 -7.20
C ALA A 380 -11.86 -33.73 -6.11
N ALA A 381 -11.71 -34.52 -5.03
CA ALA A 381 -12.64 -34.52 -3.90
C ALA A 381 -12.72 -33.15 -3.21
N GLU A 382 -11.57 -32.49 -3.01
CA GLU A 382 -11.55 -31.18 -2.36
C GLU A 382 -12.10 -30.06 -3.27
N LEU A 383 -11.84 -30.09 -4.58
CA LEU A 383 -12.45 -29.16 -5.54
C LEU A 383 -13.97 -29.27 -5.53
N VAL A 384 -14.49 -30.52 -5.52
CA VAL A 384 -15.92 -30.81 -5.39
C VAL A 384 -16.47 -30.20 -4.08
N ARG A 385 -15.82 -30.46 -2.94
CA ARG A 385 -16.26 -29.91 -1.67
C ARG A 385 -16.25 -28.38 -1.66
N ARG A 386 -15.21 -27.75 -2.24
CA ARG A 386 -15.08 -26.29 -2.28
C ARG A 386 -16.08 -25.61 -3.20
N VAL A 387 -16.41 -26.21 -4.35
CA VAL A 387 -17.47 -25.64 -5.20
C VAL A 387 -18.83 -25.76 -4.53
N ASP A 388 -19.13 -26.91 -3.90
CA ASP A 388 -20.40 -27.14 -3.19
C ASP A 388 -20.54 -26.23 -1.94
N ALA A 389 -19.42 -25.87 -1.31
CA ALA A 389 -19.38 -25.02 -0.12
C ALA A 389 -19.17 -23.52 -0.41
N ASP A 390 -19.16 -23.10 -1.69
CA ASP A 390 -18.90 -21.71 -2.10
C ASP A 390 -17.55 -21.15 -1.56
N LEU A 391 -16.49 -21.93 -1.73
CA LEU A 391 -15.12 -21.62 -1.27
C LEU A 391 -14.12 -21.40 -2.41
N LEU A 392 -14.52 -21.57 -3.67
CA LEU A 392 -13.65 -21.34 -4.83
C LEU A 392 -13.53 -19.85 -5.15
N THR A 393 -12.31 -19.45 -5.51
CA THR A 393 -12.00 -18.08 -5.91
C THR A 393 -11.76 -17.99 -7.43
N ALA A 394 -11.90 -16.79 -8.01
CA ALA A 394 -11.63 -16.60 -9.44
C ALA A 394 -10.22 -17.07 -9.89
N PRO A 395 -9.13 -16.87 -9.09
CA PRO A 395 -7.83 -17.49 -9.37
C PRO A 395 -7.83 -19.02 -9.40
N ASP A 396 -8.60 -19.69 -8.54
CA ASP A 396 -8.70 -21.15 -8.55
C ASP A 396 -9.34 -21.65 -9.85
N VAL A 397 -10.41 -20.97 -10.28
CA VAL A 397 -11.10 -21.29 -11.53
C VAL A 397 -10.21 -21.02 -12.75
N ALA A 398 -9.46 -19.91 -12.76
CA ALA A 398 -8.52 -19.61 -13.83
C ALA A 398 -7.44 -20.70 -13.97
N VAL A 399 -6.85 -21.14 -12.85
CA VAL A 399 -5.90 -22.27 -12.83
C VAL A 399 -6.55 -23.57 -13.31
N LEU A 400 -7.80 -23.82 -12.91
CA LEU A 400 -8.52 -25.03 -13.28
C LEU A 400 -8.79 -25.09 -14.78
N ILE A 401 -9.11 -23.96 -15.43
CA ILE A 401 -9.34 -23.86 -16.88
C ILE A 401 -8.06 -24.19 -17.67
N ASP A 402 -6.88 -23.89 -17.12
CA ASP A 402 -5.57 -24.18 -17.76
C ASP A 402 -5.11 -25.64 -17.61
N ALA A 403 -5.80 -26.45 -16.81
CA ALA A 403 -5.40 -27.84 -16.59
C ALA A 403 -5.58 -28.65 -17.89
N ALA A 404 -4.45 -28.96 -18.54
CA ALA A 404 -4.43 -29.51 -19.89
C ALA A 404 -4.74 -31.02 -19.97
N ASP A 405 -4.61 -31.75 -18.87
CA ASP A 405 -4.87 -33.19 -18.86
C ASP A 405 -6.39 -33.47 -19.03
N PRO A 406 -6.80 -34.34 -19.98
CA PRO A 406 -8.21 -34.61 -20.24
C PRO A 406 -9.02 -35.10 -19.04
N ASN A 407 -8.38 -35.71 -18.04
CA ASN A 407 -9.04 -36.21 -16.83
C ASN A 407 -9.62 -35.08 -15.97
N TRP A 408 -9.20 -33.83 -16.18
CA TRP A 408 -9.77 -32.67 -15.50
C TRP A 408 -11.14 -32.24 -16.06
N HIS A 409 -11.49 -32.60 -17.31
CA HIS A 409 -12.66 -32.07 -18.02
C HIS A 409 -13.99 -32.26 -17.28
N PRO A 410 -14.32 -33.45 -16.72
CA PRO A 410 -15.57 -33.62 -15.99
C PRO A 410 -15.69 -32.67 -14.79
N LEU A 411 -14.58 -32.42 -14.11
CA LEU A 411 -14.53 -31.55 -12.94
C LEU A 411 -14.52 -30.06 -13.34
N GLN A 412 -13.80 -29.70 -14.40
CA GLN A 412 -13.83 -28.35 -14.98
C GLN A 412 -15.27 -27.97 -15.36
N LEU A 413 -15.97 -28.85 -16.09
CA LEU A 413 -17.36 -28.61 -16.48
C LEU A 413 -18.29 -28.51 -15.27
N ARG A 414 -18.16 -29.41 -14.29
CA ARG A 414 -18.95 -29.32 -13.05
C ARG A 414 -18.75 -27.99 -12.35
N VAL A 415 -17.50 -27.53 -12.20
CA VAL A 415 -17.19 -26.27 -11.52
C VAL A 415 -17.76 -25.08 -12.30
N ILE A 416 -17.55 -25.04 -13.62
CA ILE A 416 -18.10 -23.95 -14.45
C ILE A 416 -19.61 -23.94 -14.42
N ASP A 417 -20.27 -25.08 -14.61
CA ASP A 417 -21.74 -25.17 -14.62
C ASP A 417 -22.32 -24.73 -13.26
N THR A 418 -21.72 -25.19 -12.16
CA THR A 418 -22.15 -24.79 -10.81
C THR A 418 -21.98 -23.28 -10.58
N LEU A 419 -20.82 -22.71 -10.93
CA LEU A 419 -20.55 -21.28 -10.72
C LEU A 419 -21.33 -20.39 -11.69
N ALA A 420 -21.65 -20.86 -12.89
CA ALA A 420 -22.52 -20.15 -13.81
C ALA A 420 -23.93 -19.98 -13.21
N ASP A 421 -24.42 -21.00 -12.50
CA ASP A 421 -25.73 -21.00 -11.85
C ASP A 421 -25.75 -20.20 -10.55
N THR A 422 -24.69 -20.28 -9.73
CA THR A 422 -24.67 -19.69 -8.37
C THR A 422 -23.93 -18.35 -8.26
N HIS A 423 -22.97 -18.08 -9.14
CA HIS A 423 -22.06 -16.92 -9.10
C HIS A 423 -21.85 -16.30 -10.49
N LEU A 424 -22.95 -15.89 -11.12
CA LEU A 424 -22.93 -15.21 -12.41
C LEU A 424 -21.95 -14.02 -12.42
N GLU A 425 -21.86 -13.29 -11.30
CA GLU A 425 -20.98 -12.14 -11.16
C GLU A 425 -19.48 -12.43 -11.17
N MET A 426 -19.08 -13.69 -10.97
CA MET A 426 -17.68 -14.09 -10.88
C MET A 426 -17.03 -14.26 -12.27
N GLY A 427 -17.81 -14.50 -13.34
CA GLY A 427 -17.31 -14.73 -14.70
C GLY A 427 -16.32 -13.67 -15.22
N PRO A 428 -16.62 -12.35 -15.14
CA PRO A 428 -15.69 -11.29 -15.51
C PRO A 428 -14.36 -11.32 -14.74
N SER A 429 -14.39 -11.70 -13.46
CA SER A 429 -13.18 -11.78 -12.63
C SER A 429 -12.32 -12.96 -13.06
N VAL A 430 -12.92 -14.11 -13.37
CA VAL A 430 -12.21 -15.28 -13.91
C VAL A 430 -11.51 -14.93 -15.22
N ALA A 431 -12.23 -14.33 -16.16
CA ALA A 431 -11.68 -13.89 -17.44
C ALA A 431 -10.51 -12.90 -17.27
N SER A 432 -10.66 -11.93 -16.36
CA SER A 432 -9.61 -10.94 -16.06
C SER A 432 -8.36 -11.57 -15.44
N VAL A 433 -8.52 -12.49 -14.48
CA VAL A 433 -7.40 -13.19 -13.84
C VAL A 433 -6.67 -14.08 -14.84
N TRP A 434 -7.41 -14.83 -15.66
CA TRP A 434 -6.83 -15.69 -16.70
C TRP A 434 -6.01 -14.88 -17.72
N ARG A 435 -6.48 -13.69 -18.11
CA ARG A 435 -5.73 -12.78 -19.01
C ARG A 435 -4.42 -12.30 -18.38
N GLN A 436 -4.40 -12.04 -17.07
CA GLN A 436 -3.17 -11.60 -16.38
C GLN A 436 -2.08 -12.69 -16.40
N THR A 437 -2.47 -13.97 -16.47
CA THR A 437 -1.53 -15.09 -16.58
C THR A 437 -1.18 -15.45 -18.02
N HIS A 438 -1.90 -14.91 -19.01
CA HIS A 438 -1.70 -15.13 -20.44
C HIS A 438 -1.68 -13.81 -21.24
N PRO A 439 -0.66 -12.96 -21.02
CA PRO A 439 -0.60 -11.63 -21.66
C PRO A 439 -0.49 -11.68 -23.18
N ASP A 440 -0.01 -12.80 -23.74
CA ASP A 440 0.16 -13.00 -25.19
C ASP A 440 -1.11 -13.50 -25.89
N GLN A 441 -2.18 -13.81 -25.14
CA GLN A 441 -3.44 -14.33 -25.69
C GLN A 441 -4.47 -13.20 -25.91
N PRO A 442 -5.36 -13.34 -26.90
CA PRO A 442 -6.39 -12.34 -27.16
C PRO A 442 -7.42 -12.27 -26.03
N GLU A 443 -7.91 -11.06 -25.75
CA GLU A 443 -8.98 -10.84 -24.77
C GLU A 443 -10.28 -11.52 -25.22
N PRO A 444 -11.08 -12.12 -24.31
CA PRO A 444 -12.40 -12.60 -24.66
C PRO A 444 -13.26 -11.45 -25.19
N THR A 445 -13.82 -11.59 -26.38
CA THR A 445 -14.67 -10.56 -26.98
C THR A 445 -16.13 -10.81 -26.63
N LEU A 446 -16.84 -9.77 -26.19
CA LEU A 446 -18.27 -9.80 -25.93
C LEU A 446 -19.04 -9.14 -27.07
N GLU A 447 -20.00 -9.86 -27.62
CA GLU A 447 -21.03 -9.31 -28.49
C GLU A 447 -22.31 -9.15 -27.67
N THR A 448 -23.01 -8.02 -27.85
CA THR A 448 -24.29 -7.78 -27.17
C THR A 448 -25.28 -7.16 -28.14
N ARG A 449 -26.50 -7.69 -28.13
CA ARG A 449 -27.66 -7.23 -28.90
C ARG A 449 -28.79 -6.88 -27.95
N ARG A 450 -29.65 -5.97 -28.37
CA ARG A 450 -30.84 -5.55 -27.61
C ARG A 450 -32.08 -5.74 -28.46
N ASN A 451 -33.13 -6.27 -27.85
CA ASN A 451 -34.48 -6.36 -28.39
C ASN A 451 -35.50 -5.97 -27.32
N GLY A 452 -36.80 -6.01 -27.64
CA GLY A 452 -37.88 -5.71 -26.71
C GLY A 452 -38.23 -4.22 -26.60
N ALA A 453 -39.41 -3.93 -26.05
CA ALA A 453 -39.89 -2.58 -25.84
C ALA A 453 -39.02 -1.82 -24.83
N VAL A 454 -39.02 -0.48 -24.89
CA VAL A 454 -38.23 0.36 -23.97
C VAL A 454 -38.50 0.04 -22.49
N HIS A 455 -39.74 -0.34 -22.16
CA HIS A 455 -40.16 -0.69 -20.81
C HIS A 455 -39.95 -2.17 -20.43
N HIS A 456 -39.57 -3.02 -21.40
CA HIS A 456 -39.27 -4.45 -21.22
C HIS A 456 -38.07 -4.84 -22.10
N PRO A 457 -36.87 -4.29 -21.84
CA PRO A 457 -35.71 -4.57 -22.66
C PRO A 457 -35.24 -6.01 -22.46
N LEU A 458 -34.83 -6.63 -23.56
CA LEU A 458 -34.15 -7.92 -23.59
C LEU A 458 -32.76 -7.71 -24.17
N PHE A 459 -31.76 -8.29 -23.53
CA PHE A 459 -30.38 -8.27 -23.97
C PHE A 459 -29.94 -9.68 -24.25
N ALA A 460 -29.32 -9.90 -25.41
CA ALA A 460 -28.63 -11.14 -25.73
C ALA A 460 -27.13 -10.84 -25.78
N ALA A 461 -26.31 -11.67 -25.15
CA ALA A 461 -24.87 -11.56 -25.22
C ALA A 461 -24.21 -12.91 -25.53
N ARG A 462 -23.03 -12.86 -26.14
CA ARG A 462 -22.21 -14.02 -26.51
C ARG A 462 -20.75 -13.64 -26.29
N ALA A 463 -19.96 -14.54 -25.69
CA ALA A 463 -18.51 -14.37 -25.56
C ALA A 463 -17.77 -15.28 -26.56
N THR A 464 -16.67 -14.77 -27.12
CA THR A 464 -15.71 -15.56 -27.88
C THR A 464 -14.40 -15.61 -27.10
N HIS A 465 -13.89 -16.80 -26.83
CA HIS A 465 -12.67 -17.01 -26.05
C HIS A 465 -11.72 -17.95 -26.81
N LEU A 466 -10.48 -17.53 -27.01
CA LEU A 466 -9.47 -18.28 -27.79
C LEU A 466 -9.97 -18.73 -29.17
N GLY A 467 -10.78 -17.89 -29.83
CA GLY A 467 -11.36 -18.15 -31.14
C GLY A 467 -12.59 -19.06 -31.15
N ILE A 468 -13.03 -19.58 -30.00
CA ILE A 468 -14.25 -20.40 -29.87
C ILE A 468 -15.42 -19.53 -29.43
N ARG A 469 -16.51 -19.54 -30.20
CA ARG A 469 -17.73 -18.78 -29.90
C ARG A 469 -18.62 -19.58 -28.95
N GLY A 470 -19.02 -18.93 -27.86
CA GLY A 470 -20.05 -19.42 -26.95
C GLY A 470 -21.46 -19.22 -27.52
N PRO A 471 -22.47 -19.85 -26.91
CA PRO A 471 -23.86 -19.64 -27.28
C PRO A 471 -24.35 -18.25 -26.88
N TRP A 472 -25.48 -17.84 -27.45
CA TRP A 472 -26.21 -16.67 -26.99
C TRP A 472 -26.84 -16.93 -25.63
N THR A 473 -26.70 -15.97 -24.72
CA THR A 473 -27.38 -15.95 -23.42
C THR A 473 -28.23 -14.69 -23.34
N THR A 474 -29.48 -14.82 -22.88
CA THR A 474 -30.43 -13.71 -22.82
C THR A 474 -30.78 -13.32 -21.38
N ALA A 475 -30.93 -12.02 -21.11
CA ALA A 475 -31.43 -11.52 -19.84
C ALA A 475 -32.21 -10.20 -20.02
N THR A 476 -32.98 -9.80 -19.00
CA THR A 476 -33.72 -8.52 -18.97
C THR A 476 -32.82 -7.31 -18.71
N ALA A 477 -31.56 -7.54 -18.37
CA ALA A 477 -30.55 -6.51 -18.19
C ALA A 477 -29.25 -6.89 -18.91
N LYS A 478 -28.53 -5.88 -19.40
CA LYS A 478 -27.29 -6.06 -20.16
C LYS A 478 -26.21 -6.82 -19.38
N LYS A 479 -25.97 -6.42 -18.13
CA LYS A 479 -24.89 -6.96 -17.31
C LYS A 479 -25.04 -8.47 -17.01
N PRO A 480 -26.21 -8.98 -16.56
CA PRO A 480 -26.41 -10.42 -16.42
C PRO A 480 -26.26 -11.20 -17.73
N ALA A 481 -26.69 -10.65 -18.87
CA ALA A 481 -26.49 -11.30 -20.17
C ALA A 481 -24.99 -11.45 -20.47
N GLU A 482 -24.19 -10.38 -20.31
CA GLU A 482 -22.74 -10.44 -20.53
C GLU A 482 -22.04 -11.41 -19.57
N GLN A 483 -22.46 -11.44 -18.31
CA GLN A 483 -21.90 -12.35 -17.31
C GLN A 483 -22.20 -13.82 -17.61
N ALA A 484 -23.43 -14.14 -18.01
CA ALA A 484 -23.81 -15.47 -18.49
C ALA A 484 -23.02 -15.86 -19.74
N ALA A 485 -22.86 -14.94 -20.68
CA ALA A 485 -22.12 -15.15 -21.92
C ALA A 485 -20.66 -15.52 -21.67
N LEU A 486 -20.00 -14.90 -20.68
CA LEU A 486 -18.62 -15.22 -20.31
C LEU A 486 -18.47 -16.66 -19.79
N TRP A 487 -19.37 -17.11 -18.90
CA TRP A 487 -19.38 -18.49 -18.44
C TRP A 487 -19.66 -19.48 -19.58
N ALA A 488 -20.64 -19.16 -20.42
CA ALA A 488 -20.99 -19.99 -21.57
C ALA A 488 -19.84 -20.06 -22.61
N GLY A 489 -19.09 -18.97 -22.79
CA GLY A 489 -17.89 -18.93 -23.63
C GLY A 489 -16.74 -19.77 -23.07
N LEU A 490 -16.48 -19.72 -21.77
CA LEU A 490 -15.49 -20.58 -21.11
C LEU A 490 -15.87 -22.06 -21.23
N ARG A 491 -17.16 -22.38 -21.01
CA ARG A 491 -17.68 -23.74 -21.19
C ARG A 491 -17.50 -24.23 -22.63
N ALA A 492 -17.86 -23.40 -23.62
CA ALA A 492 -17.71 -23.71 -25.03
C ALA A 492 -16.25 -23.96 -25.43
N GLN A 493 -15.31 -23.20 -24.86
CA GLN A 493 -13.89 -23.44 -25.04
C GLN A 493 -13.50 -24.83 -24.52
N LEU A 494 -13.89 -25.18 -23.29
CA LEU A 494 -13.51 -26.45 -22.66
C LEU A 494 -14.08 -27.65 -23.41
N THR A 495 -15.29 -27.52 -23.96
CA THR A 495 -15.92 -28.58 -24.76
C THR A 495 -15.49 -28.58 -26.24
N GLY A 496 -14.68 -27.60 -26.66
CA GLY A 496 -14.31 -27.42 -28.07
C GLY A 496 -15.52 -27.14 -28.98
N THR A 497 -16.61 -26.58 -28.44
CA THR A 497 -17.88 -26.40 -29.16
C THR A 497 -18.00 -24.96 -29.67
N ASP A 498 -17.59 -24.73 -30.92
CA ASP A 498 -17.77 -23.44 -31.59
C ASP A 498 -19.22 -23.28 -32.08
N HIS A 499 -19.92 -22.29 -31.53
CA HIS A 499 -21.32 -22.03 -31.88
C HIS A 499 -21.39 -21.21 -33.18
N ALA A 500 -22.32 -21.59 -34.05
CA ALA A 500 -22.53 -20.91 -35.32
C ALA A 500 -22.86 -19.42 -35.14
N ASP A 501 -22.51 -18.62 -36.14
CA ASP A 501 -22.87 -17.20 -36.19
C ASP A 501 -24.34 -17.02 -36.59
N ALA A 502 -25.24 -17.38 -35.67
CA ALA A 502 -26.67 -17.24 -35.81
C ALA A 502 -27.18 -16.02 -35.02
N GLU A 503 -28.36 -15.52 -35.40
CA GLU A 503 -29.11 -14.56 -34.57
C GLU A 503 -29.46 -15.17 -33.21
N PRO A 504 -29.48 -14.39 -32.11
CA PRO A 504 -29.97 -14.86 -30.83
C PRO A 504 -31.43 -15.25 -30.93
N ASP A 505 -31.77 -16.38 -30.31
CA ASP A 505 -33.17 -16.79 -30.14
C ASP A 505 -33.81 -15.87 -29.09
N TRP A 506 -34.73 -15.03 -29.53
CA TRP A 506 -35.41 -14.07 -28.66
C TRP A 506 -36.63 -14.73 -28.03
N PRO A 507 -36.75 -14.77 -26.69
CA PRO A 507 -37.93 -15.32 -26.05
C PRO A 507 -39.19 -14.55 -26.47
N THR A 508 -40.19 -15.27 -26.99
CA THR A 508 -41.45 -14.69 -27.47
C THR A 508 -42.22 -14.05 -26.31
N THR A 509 -42.29 -12.72 -26.26
CA THR A 509 -43.21 -12.01 -25.36
C THR A 509 -44.66 -12.28 -25.78
N ALA A 510 -45.49 -12.80 -24.87
CA ALA A 510 -46.94 -12.91 -25.08
C ALA A 510 -47.55 -11.52 -25.33
N PRO A 511 -48.60 -11.39 -26.18
CA PRO A 511 -49.23 -10.09 -26.44
C PRO A 511 -49.86 -9.56 -25.15
N SER A 512 -49.57 -8.31 -24.79
CA SER A 512 -50.26 -7.63 -23.69
C SER A 512 -51.76 -7.48 -24.02
N PRO A 513 -52.68 -7.71 -23.06
CA PRO A 513 -54.11 -7.51 -23.29
C PRO A 513 -54.39 -6.02 -23.53
N GLN A 514 -55.24 -5.74 -24.54
CA GLN A 514 -55.67 -4.38 -24.88
C GLN A 514 -56.34 -3.70 -23.67
N PRO A 515 -56.09 -2.40 -23.43
CA PRO A 515 -56.73 -1.67 -22.36
C PRO A 515 -58.21 -1.43 -22.69
N THR A 516 -59.10 -1.93 -21.83
CA THR A 516 -60.52 -1.59 -21.81
C THR A 516 -60.72 -0.19 -21.22
N SER A 517 -61.45 0.65 -21.95
CA SER A 517 -61.77 2.03 -21.58
C SER A 517 -62.69 2.12 -20.35
N PRO A 518 -62.40 2.95 -19.33
CA PRO A 518 -63.36 3.27 -18.28
C PRO A 518 -64.36 4.37 -18.73
N PRO A 519 -65.57 4.42 -18.16
CA PRO A 519 -66.61 5.40 -18.54
C PRO A 519 -66.31 6.82 -18.02
N PRO A 520 -66.93 7.86 -18.62
CA PRO A 520 -66.52 9.25 -18.39
C PRO A 520 -67.10 9.83 -17.09
N ALA A 521 -66.31 10.63 -16.38
CA ALA A 521 -66.73 11.44 -15.24
C ALA A 521 -67.08 12.89 -15.66
N PRO A 522 -67.92 13.62 -14.89
CA PRO A 522 -68.46 14.91 -15.29
C PRO A 522 -67.49 16.07 -15.07
N LYS A 523 -67.70 17.16 -15.83
CA LYS A 523 -66.98 18.44 -15.74
C LYS A 523 -67.54 19.31 -14.61
N ASP A 524 -66.67 20.01 -13.89
CA ASP A 524 -66.69 21.49 -13.82
C ASP A 524 -65.47 22.10 -13.07
N PRO A 525 -65.22 23.44 -13.18
CA PRO A 525 -63.90 24.06 -13.23
C PRO A 525 -63.53 24.87 -11.97
N GLY A 526 -62.28 25.32 -11.89
CA GLY A 526 -61.86 26.31 -10.89
C GLY A 526 -60.34 26.47 -10.76
N SER A 527 -59.91 27.70 -10.50
CA SER A 527 -58.57 28.26 -10.67
C SER A 527 -57.68 28.26 -9.41
N THR A 528 -56.47 28.82 -9.61
CA THR A 528 -55.59 29.58 -8.69
C THR A 528 -54.49 28.87 -7.87
N THR A 529 -53.25 29.16 -8.31
CA THR A 529 -52.03 29.58 -7.58
C THR A 529 -51.77 29.25 -6.10
N ARG A 530 -50.59 28.61 -5.90
CA ARG A 530 -49.47 28.91 -4.97
C ARG A 530 -49.69 28.64 -3.47
N THR A 531 -48.88 27.75 -2.87
CA THR A 531 -48.03 27.93 -1.65
C THR A 531 -47.18 26.64 -1.43
N GLU A 532 -45.91 26.76 -1.06
CA GLU A 532 -44.98 25.70 -0.59
C GLU A 532 -45.29 25.23 0.86
N PRO A 533 -44.42 24.48 1.55
CA PRO A 533 -43.99 23.09 1.40
C PRO A 533 -44.33 22.26 2.67
N GLN A 534 -43.80 21.04 2.76
CA GLN A 534 -43.96 20.03 3.85
C GLN A 534 -45.06 19.00 3.61
N GLY A 535 -44.69 17.97 2.85
CA GLY A 535 -45.32 16.65 2.93
C GLY A 535 -44.27 15.65 3.36
N THR A 536 -44.47 15.01 4.52
CA THR A 536 -43.81 13.77 4.93
C THR A 536 -44.02 12.72 3.83
N THR A 537 -43.05 12.59 2.94
CA THR A 537 -43.03 11.53 1.93
C THR A 537 -42.90 10.19 2.63
N ALA A 538 -43.86 9.30 2.41
CA ALA A 538 -43.73 7.89 2.81
C ALA A 538 -42.41 7.32 2.26
N PRO A 539 -41.69 6.46 3.02
CA PRO A 539 -40.44 5.88 2.54
C PRO A 539 -40.65 5.16 1.22
N ALA A 540 -39.75 5.37 0.25
CA ALA A 540 -39.82 4.66 -1.01
C ALA A 540 -39.61 3.15 -0.76
N ALA A 541 -40.36 2.32 -1.48
CA ALA A 541 -40.15 0.88 -1.49
C ALA A 541 -38.82 0.59 -2.18
N LEU A 542 -37.82 0.17 -1.40
CA LEU A 542 -36.52 -0.26 -1.90
C LEU A 542 -36.60 -1.75 -2.25
N ASN A 543 -36.23 -2.09 -3.48
CA ASN A 543 -36.11 -3.46 -3.93
C ASN A 543 -34.89 -4.11 -3.25
N LEU A 544 -35.16 -5.17 -2.48
CA LEU A 544 -34.18 -5.99 -1.76
C LEU A 544 -34.09 -7.42 -2.31
N ASP A 545 -34.68 -7.70 -3.48
CA ASP A 545 -34.71 -9.04 -4.03
C ASP A 545 -33.30 -9.56 -4.34
N GLY A 546 -33.03 -10.79 -3.88
CA GLY A 546 -31.70 -11.41 -3.98
C GLY A 546 -30.65 -10.85 -3.00
N ALA A 547 -30.95 -9.82 -2.20
CA ALA A 547 -30.02 -9.29 -1.22
C ALA A 547 -29.96 -10.17 0.05
N LYS A 548 -28.77 -10.62 0.43
CA LYS A 548 -28.53 -11.35 1.68
C LYS A 548 -28.19 -10.35 2.80
N LYS A 549 -28.96 -10.37 3.91
CA LYS A 549 -28.71 -9.53 5.11
C LYS A 549 -27.26 -9.64 5.60
N SER A 550 -26.67 -10.85 5.60
CA SER A 550 -25.27 -11.07 6.00
C SER A 550 -24.25 -10.33 5.12
N LYS A 551 -24.49 -10.24 3.80
CA LYS A 551 -23.63 -9.50 2.84
C LYS A 551 -23.83 -7.99 2.94
N ALA A 552 -25.02 -7.54 3.33
CA ALA A 552 -25.27 -6.13 3.63
C ALA A 552 -24.58 -5.68 4.92
N LEU A 553 -24.55 -6.54 5.95
CA LEU A 553 -23.93 -6.26 7.23
C LEU A 553 -22.39 -6.32 7.22
N SER A 554 -21.77 -6.99 6.24
CA SER A 554 -20.30 -7.05 6.14
C SER A 554 -19.68 -5.72 5.70
N ASN A 555 -20.39 -4.89 4.93
CA ASN A 555 -20.00 -3.51 4.62
C ASN A 555 -21.25 -2.62 4.42
N PRO A 556 -21.90 -2.20 5.51
CA PRO A 556 -23.22 -1.56 5.45
C PRO A 556 -23.21 -0.19 4.79
N THR A 557 -22.11 0.57 4.92
CA THR A 557 -22.01 1.90 4.28
C THR A 557 -21.91 1.79 2.76
N ALA A 558 -21.02 0.94 2.24
CA ALA A 558 -20.87 0.72 0.80
C ALA A 558 -22.10 0.00 0.20
N TRP A 559 -22.70 -0.88 0.99
CA TRP A 559 -23.91 -1.57 0.58
C TRP A 559 -25.10 -0.62 0.44
N LEU A 560 -25.32 0.33 1.38
CA LEU A 560 -26.38 1.34 1.25
C LEU A 560 -26.16 2.28 0.04
N MET A 561 -24.90 2.62 -0.27
CA MET A 561 -24.55 3.37 -1.48
C MET A 561 -24.95 2.59 -2.75
N SER A 562 -24.62 1.30 -2.77
CA SER A 562 -24.98 0.40 -3.89
C SER A 562 -26.49 0.18 -3.98
N LEU A 563 -27.18 0.08 -2.83
CA LEU A 563 -28.63 -0.06 -2.76
C LEU A 563 -29.34 1.16 -3.34
N ALA A 564 -28.87 2.37 -2.99
CA ALA A 564 -29.39 3.61 -3.52
C ALA A 564 -29.27 3.64 -5.06
N GLN A 565 -28.09 3.33 -5.56
CA GLN A 565 -27.80 3.28 -7.00
C GLN A 565 -28.69 2.25 -7.72
N ASN A 566 -28.82 1.04 -7.18
CA ASN A 566 -29.64 -0.02 -7.76
C ASN A 566 -31.14 0.31 -7.78
N ASN A 567 -31.59 1.19 -6.88
CA ASN A 567 -32.98 1.63 -6.79
C ASN A 567 -33.22 3.01 -7.42
N ASN A 568 -32.25 3.57 -8.16
CA ASN A 568 -32.29 4.92 -8.73
C ASN A 568 -32.67 6.01 -7.68
N GLN A 569 -32.16 5.87 -6.46
CA GLN A 569 -32.32 6.83 -5.37
C GLN A 569 -31.07 7.68 -5.19
N PRO A 570 -31.20 8.91 -4.67
CA PRO A 570 -30.05 9.70 -4.22
C PRO A 570 -29.20 8.91 -3.22
N PRO A 571 -27.87 9.12 -3.21
CA PRO A 571 -26.98 8.43 -2.28
C PRO A 571 -27.36 8.73 -0.82
N PRO A 572 -27.11 7.80 0.11
CA PRO A 572 -27.39 8.01 1.52
C PRO A 572 -26.63 9.24 2.06
N VAL A 573 -27.33 10.06 2.83
CA VAL A 573 -26.78 11.28 3.46
C VAL A 573 -26.61 11.01 4.94
N TRP A 574 -25.47 11.42 5.50
CA TRP A 574 -25.21 11.33 6.94
C TRP A 574 -25.19 12.71 7.59
N GLU A 575 -25.96 12.85 8.66
CA GLU A 575 -25.87 13.96 9.59
C GLU A 575 -25.09 13.53 10.83
N PHE A 576 -24.20 14.39 11.33
CA PHE A 576 -23.37 14.09 12.49
C PHE A 576 -23.59 15.13 13.58
N ARG A 577 -23.83 14.67 14.80
CA ARG A 577 -23.77 15.48 16.02
C ARG A 577 -22.65 14.95 16.92
N THR A 578 -21.94 15.86 17.59
CA THR A 578 -20.90 15.49 18.55
C THR A 578 -21.26 16.12 19.88
N ASP A 579 -21.35 15.30 20.92
CA ASP A 579 -21.66 15.71 22.29
C ASP A 579 -20.59 15.17 23.26
N GLY A 580 -20.50 15.74 24.46
CA GLY A 580 -19.57 15.30 25.51
C GLY A 580 -18.25 16.08 25.59
N PRO A 581 -17.43 15.81 26.61
CA PRO A 581 -16.18 16.53 26.82
C PRO A 581 -15.12 16.12 25.79
N ALA A 582 -14.17 17.01 25.48
CA ALA A 582 -13.15 16.80 24.43
C ALA A 582 -12.31 15.52 24.60
N HIS A 583 -12.18 15.01 25.83
CA HIS A 583 -11.45 13.78 26.16
C HIS A 583 -12.30 12.49 26.07
N ALA A 584 -13.61 12.62 25.84
CA ALA A 584 -14.53 11.50 25.65
C ALA A 584 -15.72 11.91 24.74
N PRO A 585 -15.44 12.27 23.46
CA PRO A 585 -16.49 12.70 22.54
C PRO A 585 -17.42 11.53 22.20
N ARG A 586 -18.72 11.81 22.17
CA ARG A 586 -19.74 10.92 21.62
C ARG A 586 -20.19 11.45 20.29
N PHE A 587 -20.07 10.63 19.26
CA PHE A 587 -20.52 10.94 17.91
C PHE A 587 -21.85 10.24 17.67
N THR A 588 -22.88 11.00 17.38
CA THR A 588 -24.18 10.52 16.91
C THR A 588 -24.23 10.71 15.40
N ALA A 589 -24.47 9.65 14.65
CA ALA A 589 -24.63 9.69 13.21
C ALA A 589 -26.05 9.25 12.84
N THR A 590 -26.71 10.01 11.97
CA THR A 590 -28.02 9.68 11.40
C THR A 590 -27.87 9.51 9.89
N VAL A 591 -28.23 8.34 9.36
CA VAL A 591 -28.23 8.07 7.92
C VAL A 591 -29.64 8.20 7.37
N HIS A 592 -29.77 8.85 6.21
CA HIS A 592 -31.02 8.99 5.47
C HIS A 592 -30.88 8.38 4.09
N LEU A 593 -31.80 7.49 3.71
CA LEU A 593 -31.88 6.91 2.36
C LEU A 593 -33.33 6.67 1.95
N ALA A 594 -33.78 7.33 0.87
CA ALA A 594 -35.09 7.10 0.26
C ALA A 594 -36.28 7.17 1.26
N GLY A 595 -36.19 8.08 2.25
CA GLY A 595 -37.17 8.25 3.33
C GLY A 595 -37.02 7.29 4.51
N HIS A 596 -36.08 6.35 4.47
CA HIS A 596 -35.68 5.53 5.63
C HIS A 596 -34.54 6.21 6.39
N THR A 597 -34.59 6.14 7.71
CA THR A 597 -33.62 6.79 8.59
C THR A 597 -33.22 5.87 9.73
N ALA A 598 -31.94 5.87 10.10
CA ALA A 598 -31.48 5.24 11.33
C ALA A 598 -30.36 6.06 11.98
N THR A 599 -30.32 6.03 13.32
CA THR A 599 -29.37 6.79 14.13
C THR A 599 -28.60 5.84 15.04
N ALA A 600 -27.29 6.07 15.19
CA ALA A 600 -26.45 5.34 16.13
C ALA A 600 -25.37 6.23 16.73
N GLU A 601 -24.91 5.86 17.93
CA GLU A 601 -23.86 6.56 18.66
C GLU A 601 -22.60 5.71 18.81
N ALA A 602 -21.42 6.34 18.74
CA ALA A 602 -20.14 5.69 19.02
C ALA A 602 -19.07 6.68 19.52
N ALA A 603 -17.97 6.15 20.05
CA ALA A 603 -16.82 6.93 20.52
C ALA A 603 -15.96 7.54 19.39
N ALA A 604 -16.21 7.17 18.12
CA ALA A 604 -15.53 7.72 16.95
C ALA A 604 -16.52 8.01 15.82
N LYS A 605 -16.30 9.10 15.07
CA LYS A 605 -17.17 9.54 13.96
C LYS A 605 -17.37 8.44 12.90
N THR A 606 -16.31 7.72 12.52
CA THR A 606 -16.38 6.61 11.55
C THR A 606 -17.15 5.41 12.11
N ALA A 607 -16.99 5.11 13.40
CA ALA A 607 -17.73 4.03 14.04
C ALA A 607 -19.24 4.34 14.12
N ALA A 608 -19.61 5.59 14.43
CA ALA A 608 -21.00 6.04 14.43
C ALA A 608 -21.62 5.98 13.02
N LYS A 609 -20.85 6.36 11.99
CA LYS A 609 -21.25 6.24 10.58
C LYS A 609 -21.56 4.78 10.20
N THR A 610 -20.66 3.85 10.53
CA THR A 610 -20.87 2.42 10.25
C THR A 610 -22.03 1.85 11.07
N ALA A 611 -22.15 2.19 12.35
CA ALA A 611 -23.22 1.71 13.22
C ALA A 611 -24.62 2.18 12.77
N SER A 612 -24.74 3.44 12.33
CA SER A 612 -26.00 3.98 11.79
C SER A 612 -26.35 3.32 10.46
N ALA A 613 -25.36 3.04 9.61
CA ALA A 613 -25.55 2.25 8.39
C ALA A 613 -26.03 0.82 8.69
N THR A 614 -25.41 0.14 9.67
CA THR A 614 -25.84 -1.18 10.16
C THR A 614 -27.29 -1.16 10.63
N ALA A 615 -27.65 -0.19 11.47
CA ALA A 615 -29.01 -0.05 12.00
C ALA A 615 -30.03 0.16 10.87
N LEU A 616 -29.69 0.95 9.84
CA LEU A 616 -30.57 1.15 8.68
C LEU A 616 -30.72 -0.14 7.86
N VAL A 617 -29.63 -0.87 7.62
CA VAL A 617 -29.67 -2.18 6.95
C VAL A 617 -30.59 -3.13 7.73
N GLU A 618 -30.44 -3.22 9.04
CA GLU A 618 -31.29 -4.08 9.87
C GLU A 618 -32.77 -3.70 9.79
N ALA A 619 -33.09 -2.40 9.82
CA ALA A 619 -34.45 -1.90 9.68
C ALA A 619 -35.07 -2.23 8.30
N LEU A 620 -34.28 -2.12 7.22
CA LEU A 620 -34.73 -2.44 5.86
C LEU A 620 -35.06 -3.92 5.69
N PHE A 621 -34.29 -4.81 6.31
CA PHE A 621 -34.56 -6.26 6.30
C PHE A 621 -35.58 -6.72 7.35
N GLY A 622 -35.90 -5.89 8.35
CA GLY A 622 -36.83 -6.21 9.44
C GLY A 622 -38.31 -5.90 9.15
N ARG A 623 -38.63 -5.20 8.05
CA ARG A 623 -40.00 -4.80 7.67
C ARG A 623 -40.70 -5.76 6.68
N ARG A 624 -40.37 -7.05 6.72
CA ARG A 624 -41.07 -8.09 5.93
C ARG A 624 -42.31 -8.61 6.63
#